data_AF-A0A6N7YAM2-F1
#
_entry.id   AF-A0A6N7YAM2-F1
#
_cell.length_a   1.000
_cell.length_b   1.000
_cell.length_c   1.000
_cell.angle_alpha   90.00
_cell.angle_beta   90.00
_cell.angle_gamma   90.00
#
_symmetry.space_group_name_H-M   'P 1'
#
loop_
_entity.id
_entity.type
_entity.pdbx_description
1 polymer ?
#
loop_
_entity_poly.entity_id
_entity_poly.type
_entity_poly.pdbx_seq_one_letter_code
_entity_poly.pdbx_strand_id
1 'polypeptide(L)'
;MTDFVQYVFAGSALGARYALVALGFVVIFRATGVINFAQGGLVAVGAYLTYQLAEESGLPFALAVVMAVALCGLLGALIERLVLARTVGQPAFAVIMITIGLLFVLEQVIPTIWGYGAQNLGDPWGIDTVDAAGLTLAVRDLWTLLLAAVALAGFFAFFQRSRYGLAMRAVAIDQEAALAQGISVRRVVAVSWAISGMVAALAGVTLATGAAAVTPTISFIALAAFPAMILGGLDSPGGAVVGGLLIGITQTLTAGYQPDHAAWLGDNFHVVMPYVVMILILLVRPYGLFGSREVDRA
;
A
#
# COMPACT_ATOMS: atom_id res chain seq x y z
N MET A 1 -4.40 -31.38 -0.58
CA MET A 1 -4.48 -30.54 -1.80
C MET A 1 -5.44 -29.38 -1.60
N THR A 2 -6.59 -29.59 -0.96
CA THR A 2 -7.53 -28.54 -0.54
C THR A 2 -6.85 -27.44 0.27
N ASP A 3 -6.04 -27.79 1.27
CA ASP A 3 -5.42 -26.81 2.18
C ASP A 3 -4.41 -25.90 1.45
N PHE A 4 -3.64 -26.46 0.51
CA PHE A 4 -2.73 -25.68 -0.32
C PHE A 4 -3.49 -24.63 -1.14
N VAL A 5 -4.58 -25.03 -1.81
CA VAL A 5 -5.40 -24.12 -2.61
C VAL A 5 -6.07 -23.07 -1.73
N GLN A 6 -6.50 -23.46 -0.52
CA GLN A 6 -7.08 -22.54 0.46
C GLN A 6 -6.06 -21.49 0.94
N TYR A 7 -4.83 -21.89 1.25
CA TYR A 7 -3.77 -20.96 1.64
C TYR A 7 -3.34 -20.05 0.49
N VAL A 8 -3.29 -20.56 -0.75
CA VAL A 8 -3.01 -19.72 -1.93
C VAL A 8 -4.12 -18.70 -2.13
N PHE A 9 -5.38 -19.08 -1.97
CA PHE A 9 -6.50 -18.14 -2.07
C PHE A 9 -6.45 -17.07 -0.98
N ALA A 10 -6.34 -17.46 0.29
CA ALA A 10 -6.23 -16.52 1.42
C ALA A 10 -4.99 -15.62 1.27
N GLY A 11 -3.87 -16.19 0.83
CA GLY A 11 -2.63 -15.46 0.56
C GLY A 11 -2.73 -14.50 -0.62
N SER A 12 -3.57 -14.78 -1.63
CA SER A 12 -3.84 -13.85 -2.71
C SER A 12 -4.60 -12.61 -2.22
N ALA A 13 -5.54 -12.78 -1.28
CA ALA A 13 -6.26 -11.67 -0.67
C ALA A 13 -5.33 -10.82 0.22
N LEU A 14 -4.48 -11.45 1.05
CA LEU A 14 -3.44 -10.74 1.80
C LEU A 14 -2.47 -10.00 0.87
N GLY A 15 -2.05 -10.68 -0.20
CA GLY A 15 -1.14 -10.14 -1.19
C GLY A 15 -1.73 -8.96 -1.97
N ALA A 16 -3.04 -8.95 -2.20
CA ALA A 16 -3.75 -7.82 -2.78
C ALA A 16 -3.76 -6.59 -1.85
N ARG A 17 -3.90 -6.80 -0.53
CA ARG A 17 -3.76 -5.70 0.47
C ARG A 17 -2.35 -5.12 0.43
N TYR A 18 -1.32 -5.98 0.43
CA TYR A 18 0.07 -5.53 0.31
C TYR A 18 0.38 -4.87 -1.04
N ALA A 19 -0.21 -5.35 -2.13
CA ALA A 19 -0.08 -4.73 -3.44
C ALA A 19 -0.64 -3.29 -3.45
N LEU A 20 -1.77 -3.03 -2.80
CA LEU A 20 -2.32 -1.68 -2.68
C LEU A 20 -1.38 -0.76 -1.89
N VAL A 21 -0.89 -1.22 -0.74
CA VAL A 21 0.06 -0.44 0.06
C VAL A 21 1.34 -0.15 -0.74
N ALA A 22 1.93 -1.19 -1.35
CA ALA A 22 3.15 -1.10 -2.15
C ALA A 22 2.97 -0.18 -3.36
N LEU A 23 1.81 -0.22 -4.02
CA LEU A 23 1.51 0.66 -5.14
C LEU A 23 1.59 2.14 -4.72
N GLY A 24 1.01 2.51 -3.57
CA GLY A 24 1.06 3.89 -3.09
C GLY A 24 2.50 4.37 -2.89
N PHE A 25 3.35 3.54 -2.28
CA PHE A 25 4.77 3.86 -2.17
C PHE A 25 5.46 4.03 -3.55
N VAL A 26 5.23 3.11 -4.50
CA VAL A 26 5.83 3.18 -5.85
C VAL A 26 5.39 4.43 -6.60
N VAL A 27 4.13 4.86 -6.44
CA VAL A 27 3.61 6.06 -7.10
C VAL A 27 4.38 7.31 -6.67
N ILE A 28 4.65 7.45 -5.37
CA ILE A 28 5.46 8.56 -4.87
C ILE A 28 6.91 8.39 -5.30
N PHE A 29 7.49 7.21 -5.11
CA PHE A 29 8.88 6.94 -5.44
C PHE A 29 9.19 7.26 -6.91
N ARG A 30 8.31 6.88 -7.83
CA ARG A 30 8.46 7.23 -9.25
C ARG A 30 8.48 8.74 -9.51
N ALA A 31 7.70 9.51 -8.76
CA ALA A 31 7.61 10.95 -8.99
C ALA A 31 8.75 11.74 -8.31
N THR A 32 9.25 11.25 -7.17
CA THR A 32 10.19 11.99 -6.31
C THR A 32 11.59 11.39 -6.25
N GLY A 33 11.75 10.12 -6.60
CA GLY A 33 12.98 9.35 -6.36
C GLY A 33 13.23 9.01 -4.88
N VAL A 34 12.25 9.28 -4.01
CA VAL A 34 12.40 9.14 -2.55
C VAL A 34 11.24 8.34 -1.96
N ILE A 35 11.58 7.44 -1.04
CA ILE A 35 10.62 6.62 -0.31
C ILE A 35 9.88 7.49 0.71
N ASN A 36 8.55 7.43 0.70
CA ASN A 36 7.70 8.12 1.64
C ASN A 36 7.24 7.20 2.79
N PHE A 37 7.86 7.32 3.96
CA PHE A 37 7.46 6.53 5.13
C PHE A 37 6.11 6.96 5.75
N ALA A 38 5.62 8.16 5.44
CA ALA A 38 4.29 8.60 5.91
C ALA A 38 3.13 7.82 5.26
N GLN A 39 3.41 7.01 4.24
CA GLN A 39 2.41 6.18 3.58
C GLN A 39 1.68 5.26 4.57
N GLY A 40 2.36 4.70 5.57
CA GLY A 40 1.71 3.90 6.60
C GLY A 40 0.69 4.70 7.42
N GLY A 41 1.04 5.93 7.79
CA GLY A 41 0.12 6.86 8.44
C GLY A 41 -1.09 7.22 7.56
N LEU A 42 -0.88 7.42 6.25
CA LEU A 42 -2.00 7.68 5.32
C LEU A 42 -2.94 6.48 5.19
N VAL A 43 -2.41 5.25 5.24
CA VAL A 43 -3.23 4.02 5.29
C VAL A 43 -4.10 4.01 6.55
N ALA A 44 -3.52 4.36 7.70
CA ALA A 44 -4.26 4.47 8.94
C ALA A 44 -5.34 5.56 8.87
N VAL A 45 -5.02 6.77 8.38
CA VAL A 45 -6.00 7.85 8.20
C VAL A 45 -7.17 7.38 7.34
N GLY A 46 -6.91 6.66 6.24
CA GLY A 46 -7.98 6.16 5.39
C GLY A 46 -8.89 5.13 6.06
N ALA A 47 -8.32 4.24 6.87
CA ALA A 47 -9.10 3.31 7.69
C ALA A 47 -10.00 4.05 8.71
N TYR A 48 -9.43 4.99 9.46
CA TYR A 48 -10.16 5.78 10.47
C TYR A 48 -11.21 6.71 9.86
N LEU A 49 -10.92 7.35 8.72
CA LEU A 49 -11.92 8.15 8.00
C LEU A 49 -13.08 7.29 7.51
N THR A 50 -12.81 6.08 7.04
CA THR A 50 -13.88 5.17 6.62
C THR A 50 -14.73 4.74 7.82
N TYR A 51 -14.10 4.44 8.96
CA TYR A 51 -14.79 4.18 10.22
C TYR A 51 -15.68 5.36 10.67
N GLN A 52 -15.13 6.57 10.70
CA GLN A 52 -15.87 7.78 11.05
C GLN A 52 -17.12 8.00 10.17
N LEU A 53 -16.97 7.78 8.86
CA LEU A 53 -18.02 8.05 7.89
C LEU A 53 -19.06 6.93 7.86
N ALA A 54 -18.64 5.67 7.93
CA ALA A 54 -19.54 4.52 7.87
C ALA A 54 -20.27 4.29 9.20
N GLU A 55 -19.53 4.20 10.31
CA GLU A 55 -20.07 3.79 11.60
C GLU A 55 -20.60 4.99 12.40
N GLU A 56 -19.80 6.04 12.60
CA GLU A 56 -20.23 7.16 13.44
C GLU A 56 -21.24 8.09 12.74
N SER A 57 -21.06 8.32 11.43
CA SER A 57 -21.95 9.19 10.65
C SER A 57 -23.11 8.42 10.01
N GLY A 58 -23.11 7.09 10.06
CA GLY A 58 -24.14 6.22 9.48
C GLY A 58 -24.26 6.29 7.96
N LEU A 59 -23.22 6.74 7.24
CA LEU A 59 -23.26 6.79 5.78
C LEU A 59 -23.18 5.37 5.19
N PRO A 60 -23.82 5.12 4.04
CA PRO A 60 -23.64 3.86 3.33
C PRO A 60 -22.16 3.58 3.09
N PHE A 61 -21.70 2.36 3.37
CA PHE A 61 -20.28 2.01 3.34
C PHE A 61 -19.58 2.38 2.03
N ALA A 62 -20.22 2.13 0.88
CA ALA A 62 -19.67 2.50 -0.42
C ALA A 62 -19.43 4.02 -0.56
N LEU A 63 -20.35 4.84 -0.04
CA LEU A 63 -20.20 6.30 -0.03
C LEU A 63 -19.09 6.72 0.95
N ALA A 64 -19.02 6.09 2.12
CA ALA A 64 -17.97 6.33 3.10
C ALA A 64 -16.58 6.06 2.51
N VAL A 65 -16.39 4.95 1.79
CA VAL A 65 -15.13 4.62 1.10
C VAL A 65 -14.78 5.66 0.04
N VAL A 66 -15.72 6.05 -0.83
CA VAL A 66 -15.47 7.06 -1.87
C VAL A 66 -15.06 8.39 -1.25
N MET A 67 -15.75 8.82 -0.19
CA MET A 67 -15.44 10.05 0.54
C MET A 67 -14.08 9.95 1.26
N ALA A 68 -13.78 8.84 1.92
CA ALA A 68 -12.49 8.62 2.58
C ALA A 68 -11.32 8.63 1.58
N VAL A 69 -11.50 8.02 0.40
CA VAL A 69 -10.52 8.06 -0.70
C VAL A 69 -10.30 9.48 -1.19
N ALA A 70 -11.37 10.25 -1.41
CA ALA A 70 -11.26 11.65 -1.83
C ALA A 70 -10.56 12.51 -0.77
N LEU A 71 -10.94 12.37 0.51
CA LEU A 71 -10.32 13.10 1.63
C LEU A 71 -8.85 12.73 1.83
N CYS A 72 -8.48 11.45 1.71
CA CYS A 72 -7.07 11.04 1.78
C CYS A 72 -6.26 11.54 0.58
N GLY A 73 -6.86 11.60 -0.61
CA GLY A 73 -6.23 12.23 -1.77
C GLY A 73 -5.98 13.73 -1.56
N LEU A 74 -6.96 14.43 -1.00
CA LEU A 74 -6.82 15.84 -0.62
C LEU A 74 -5.76 16.03 0.47
N LEU A 75 -5.75 15.16 1.48
CA LEU A 75 -4.74 15.18 2.55
C LEU A 75 -3.34 14.94 1.99
N GLY A 76 -3.16 13.97 1.09
CA GLY A 76 -1.90 13.71 0.41
C GLY A 76 -1.40 14.93 -0.37
N ALA A 77 -2.26 15.56 -1.17
CA ALA A 77 -1.93 16.80 -1.87
C ALA A 77 -1.63 17.97 -0.93
N LEU A 78 -2.32 18.05 0.22
CA LEU A 78 -2.11 19.10 1.22
C LEU A 78 -0.76 18.91 1.93
N ILE A 79 -0.44 17.68 2.32
CA ILE A 79 0.86 17.30 2.89
C ILE A 79 1.98 17.66 1.91
N GLU A 80 1.81 17.31 0.63
CA GLU A 80 2.78 17.68 -0.39
C GLU A 80 2.97 19.19 -0.41
N ARG A 81 1.89 19.97 -0.55
CA ARG A 81 1.97 21.41 -0.71
C ARG A 81 2.49 22.14 0.54
N LEU A 82 2.16 21.64 1.73
CA LEU A 82 2.51 22.27 3.00
C LEU A 82 3.86 21.82 3.55
N VAL A 83 4.31 20.61 3.24
CA VAL A 83 5.52 20.04 3.83
C VAL A 83 6.57 19.80 2.75
N LEU A 84 6.27 18.94 1.77
CA LEU A 84 7.27 18.45 0.82
C LEU A 84 7.61 19.46 -0.29
N ALA A 85 6.68 20.34 -0.67
CA ALA A 85 6.94 21.36 -1.68
C ALA A 85 8.03 22.36 -1.25
N ARG A 86 8.35 22.40 0.06
CA ARG A 86 9.43 23.23 0.63
C ARG A 86 10.78 22.51 0.68
N THR A 87 10.84 21.22 0.34
CA THR A 87 12.06 20.40 0.41
C THR A 87 12.72 20.23 -0.96
N VAL A 88 12.32 21.02 -1.96
CA VAL A 88 12.92 20.99 -3.30
C VAL A 88 14.40 21.38 -3.20
N GLY A 89 15.28 20.57 -3.79
CA GLY A 89 16.73 20.78 -3.76
C GLY A 89 17.43 20.29 -2.48
N GLN A 90 16.69 19.67 -1.54
CA GLN A 90 17.26 19.04 -0.36
C GLN A 90 17.74 17.60 -0.68
N PRO A 91 18.74 17.07 0.03
CA PRO A 91 19.19 15.70 -0.16
C PRO A 91 18.08 14.70 0.15
N ALA A 92 18.07 13.56 -0.56
CA ALA A 92 17.05 12.51 -0.42
C ALA A 92 16.87 12.06 1.05
N PHE A 93 17.96 11.98 1.79
CA PHE A 93 17.94 11.62 3.21
C PHE A 93 17.10 12.61 4.07
N ALA A 94 17.17 13.91 3.80
CA ALA A 94 16.37 14.90 4.52
C ALA A 94 14.87 14.73 4.24
N VAL A 95 14.51 14.42 2.99
CA VAL A 95 13.12 14.13 2.60
C VAL A 95 12.61 12.87 3.30
N ILE A 96 13.43 11.81 3.38
CA ILE A 96 13.12 10.58 4.13
C ILE A 96 12.83 10.92 5.60
N MET A 97 13.74 11.65 6.26
CA MET A 97 13.55 12.05 7.66
C MET A 97 12.26 12.84 7.90
N ILE A 98 11.91 13.74 6.97
CA ILE A 98 10.66 14.51 7.05
C ILE A 98 9.44 13.58 6.93
N THR A 99 9.48 12.59 6.04
CA THR A 99 8.37 11.62 5.92
C THR A 99 8.24 10.70 7.13
N ILE A 100 9.34 10.36 7.79
CA ILE A 100 9.32 9.62 9.08
C ILE A 100 8.75 10.52 10.19
N GLY A 101 9.17 11.78 10.25
CA GLY A 101 8.60 12.75 11.20
C GLY A 101 7.09 12.92 10.98
N LEU A 102 6.65 12.98 9.72
CA LEU A 102 5.24 13.04 9.36
C LEU A 102 4.49 11.76 9.75
N LEU A 103 5.09 10.58 9.58
CA LEU A 103 4.53 9.32 10.07
C LEU A 103 4.25 9.41 11.58
N PHE A 104 5.22 9.84 12.39
CA PHE A 104 5.03 9.98 13.83
C PHE A 104 3.96 11.01 14.20
N VAL A 105 3.89 12.14 13.47
CA VAL A 105 2.81 13.12 13.66
C VAL A 105 1.45 12.46 13.40
N LEU A 106 1.30 11.74 12.29
CA LEU A 106 0.05 11.04 11.98
C LEU A 106 -0.27 9.96 13.03
N GLU A 107 0.72 9.19 13.47
CA GLU A 107 0.54 8.16 14.50
C GLU A 107 0.09 8.72 15.85
N GLN A 108 0.37 9.99 16.16
CA GLN A 108 -0.12 10.64 17.39
C GLN A 108 -1.44 11.39 17.18
N VAL A 109 -1.62 12.02 16.01
CA VAL A 109 -2.85 12.77 15.69
C VAL A 109 -4.05 11.83 15.56
N ILE A 110 -3.88 10.68 14.90
CA ILE A 110 -4.96 9.71 14.68
C ILE A 110 -5.60 9.25 16.01
N PRO A 111 -4.87 8.63 16.95
CA PRO A 111 -5.48 8.18 18.20
C PRO A 111 -5.93 9.33 19.11
N THR A 112 -5.41 10.54 18.93
CA THR A 112 -5.91 11.72 19.65
C THR A 112 -7.32 12.12 19.18
N ILE A 113 -7.62 11.94 17.89
CA ILE A 113 -8.95 12.26 17.31
C ILE A 113 -9.93 11.10 17.53
N TRP A 114 -9.52 9.86 17.25
CA TRP A 114 -10.41 8.69 17.22
C TRP A 114 -10.30 7.77 18.45
N GLY A 115 -9.41 8.10 19.40
CA GLY A 115 -9.12 7.29 20.57
C GLY A 115 -8.04 6.22 20.33
N TYR A 116 -7.47 5.74 21.44
CA TYR A 116 -6.43 4.71 21.46
C TYR A 116 -6.98 3.28 21.42
N GLY A 117 -8.30 3.13 21.51
CA GLY A 117 -8.99 1.84 21.47
C GLY A 117 -9.02 1.24 20.07
N ALA A 118 -9.20 -0.08 20.02
CA ALA A 118 -9.51 -0.78 18.79
C ALA A 118 -10.93 -0.41 18.34
N GLN A 119 -11.06 0.20 17.15
CA GLN A 119 -12.35 0.53 16.57
C GLN A 119 -12.76 -0.56 15.60
N ASN A 120 -14.03 -0.98 15.62
CA ASN A 120 -14.51 -1.99 14.70
C ASN A 120 -15.19 -1.32 13.51
N LEU A 121 -14.63 -1.47 12.31
CA LEU A 121 -15.25 -1.01 11.06
C LEU A 121 -16.40 -1.95 10.61
N GLY A 122 -16.56 -3.07 11.29
CA GLY A 122 -17.54 -4.10 10.97
C GLY A 122 -17.19 -4.86 9.69
N ASP A 123 -18.19 -5.62 9.24
CA ASP A 123 -18.18 -6.34 7.97
C ASP A 123 -19.31 -5.82 7.08
N PRO A 124 -19.05 -4.79 6.25
CA PRO A 124 -20.05 -4.23 5.33
C PRO A 124 -20.60 -5.26 4.34
N TRP A 125 -19.82 -6.31 4.12
CA TRP A 125 -20.08 -7.41 3.20
C TRP A 125 -20.67 -8.65 3.88
N GLY A 126 -20.82 -8.61 5.21
CA GLY A 126 -21.12 -9.77 6.04
C GLY A 126 -19.89 -10.60 6.40
N ILE A 127 -20.04 -11.43 7.44
CA ILE A 127 -19.06 -12.45 7.88
C ILE A 127 -19.26 -13.79 7.15
N ASP A 128 -20.07 -13.79 6.11
CA ASP A 128 -20.47 -14.99 5.41
C ASP A 128 -19.27 -15.66 4.72
N THR A 129 -19.35 -16.98 4.64
CA THR A 129 -18.42 -17.81 3.89
C THR A 129 -19.18 -18.51 2.78
N VAL A 130 -18.53 -18.63 1.63
CA VAL A 130 -19.04 -19.37 0.48
C VAL A 130 -18.23 -20.63 0.36
N ASP A 131 -18.89 -21.77 0.57
CA ASP A 131 -18.28 -23.07 0.33
C ASP A 131 -18.39 -23.42 -1.15
N ALA A 132 -17.25 -23.49 -1.83
CA ALA A 132 -17.17 -23.85 -3.24
C ALA A 132 -16.07 -24.89 -3.45
N ALA A 133 -16.42 -26.03 -4.06
CA ALA A 133 -15.47 -27.10 -4.37
C ALA A 133 -14.61 -27.60 -3.18
N GLY A 134 -15.17 -27.59 -1.97
CA GLY A 134 -14.45 -27.99 -0.74
C GLY A 134 -13.52 -26.91 -0.17
N LEU A 135 -13.60 -25.68 -0.67
CA LEU A 135 -12.91 -24.50 -0.15
C LEU A 135 -13.91 -23.58 0.55
N THR A 136 -13.57 -23.14 1.76
CA THR A 136 -14.34 -22.12 2.48
C THR A 136 -13.76 -20.75 2.16
N LEU A 137 -14.47 -19.99 1.32
CA LEU A 137 -14.04 -18.67 0.84
C LEU A 137 -14.73 -17.58 1.66
N ALA A 138 -13.94 -16.73 2.34
CA ALA A 138 -14.49 -15.58 3.03
C ALA A 138 -14.97 -14.53 2.01
N VAL A 139 -16.22 -14.07 2.12
CA VAL A 139 -16.79 -13.04 1.23
C VAL A 139 -15.95 -11.75 1.27
N ARG A 140 -15.41 -11.40 2.45
CA ARG A 140 -14.47 -10.29 2.62
C ARG A 140 -13.22 -10.39 1.73
N ASP A 141 -12.66 -11.58 1.57
CA ASP A 141 -11.44 -11.77 0.79
C ASP A 141 -11.73 -11.62 -0.71
N LEU A 142 -12.92 -12.02 -1.16
CA LEU A 142 -13.42 -11.73 -2.52
C LEU A 142 -13.59 -10.22 -2.76
N TRP A 143 -14.17 -9.50 -1.80
CA TRP A 143 -14.29 -8.04 -1.89
C TRP A 143 -12.94 -7.34 -1.85
N THR A 144 -12.00 -7.83 -1.03
CA THR A 144 -10.61 -7.33 -0.99
C THR A 144 -9.97 -7.45 -2.37
N LEU A 145 -10.07 -8.64 -2.99
CA LEU A 145 -9.55 -8.89 -4.33
C LEU A 145 -10.22 -8.01 -5.39
N LEU A 146 -11.55 -7.84 -5.30
CA LEU A 146 -12.31 -6.99 -6.23
C LEU A 146 -11.90 -5.51 -6.10
N LEU A 147 -11.87 -4.97 -4.90
CA LEU A 147 -11.46 -3.58 -4.64
C LEU A 147 -10.02 -3.34 -5.09
N ALA A 148 -9.12 -4.28 -4.79
CA ALA A 148 -7.75 -4.21 -5.25
C ALA A 148 -7.67 -4.23 -6.79
N ALA A 149 -8.37 -5.15 -7.45
CA ALA A 149 -8.40 -5.24 -8.90
C ALA A 149 -8.94 -3.96 -9.56
N VAL A 150 -10.02 -3.38 -9.01
CA VAL A 150 -10.59 -2.10 -9.49
C VAL A 150 -9.60 -0.95 -9.31
N ALA A 151 -8.96 -0.85 -8.13
CA ALA A 151 -7.97 0.18 -7.84
C ALA A 151 -6.74 0.07 -8.76
N LEU A 152 -6.22 -1.14 -8.95
CA LEU A 152 -5.10 -1.42 -9.85
C LEU A 152 -5.48 -1.09 -11.30
N ALA A 153 -6.64 -1.56 -11.77
CA ALA A 153 -7.11 -1.27 -13.12
C ALA A 153 -7.28 0.24 -13.36
N GLY A 154 -7.88 0.95 -12.40
CA GLY A 154 -8.03 2.40 -12.43
C GLY A 154 -6.67 3.12 -12.45
N PHE A 155 -5.74 2.69 -11.60
CA PHE A 155 -4.38 3.22 -11.57
C PHE A 155 -3.65 2.98 -12.90
N PHE A 156 -3.64 1.76 -13.45
CA PHE A 156 -2.97 1.46 -14.71
C PHE A 156 -3.60 2.21 -15.89
N ALA A 157 -4.94 2.32 -15.91
CA ALA A 157 -5.64 3.11 -16.92
C ALA A 157 -5.22 4.59 -16.84
N PHE A 158 -5.17 5.18 -15.64
CA PHE A 158 -4.67 6.53 -15.42
C PHE A 158 -3.21 6.66 -15.85
N PHE A 159 -2.34 5.76 -15.39
CA PHE A 159 -0.90 5.83 -15.62
C PHE A 159 -0.52 5.68 -17.10
N GLN A 160 -1.26 4.86 -17.85
CA GLN A 160 -0.99 4.63 -19.28
C GLN A 160 -1.71 5.61 -20.20
N ARG A 161 -2.92 6.06 -19.86
CA ARG A 161 -3.76 6.87 -20.77
C ARG A 161 -3.86 8.36 -20.39
N SER A 162 -3.49 8.75 -19.17
CA SER A 162 -3.56 10.15 -18.74
C SER A 162 -2.31 10.95 -19.11
N ARG A 163 -2.50 12.24 -19.40
CA ARG A 163 -1.40 13.21 -19.56
C ARG A 163 -0.52 13.30 -18.30
N TYR A 164 -1.13 13.20 -17.12
CA TYR A 164 -0.39 13.17 -15.86
C TYR A 164 0.40 11.88 -15.67
N GLY A 165 -0.13 10.73 -16.12
CA GLY A 165 0.61 9.46 -16.12
C GLY A 165 1.84 9.50 -17.03
N LEU A 166 1.68 10.07 -18.24
CA LEU A 166 2.80 10.32 -19.15
C LEU A 166 3.84 11.27 -18.53
N ALA A 167 3.38 12.36 -17.92
CA ALA A 167 4.25 13.33 -17.24
C ALA A 167 5.01 12.69 -16.06
N MET A 168 4.35 11.86 -15.24
CA MET A 168 5.01 11.11 -14.15
C MET A 168 6.14 10.24 -14.68
N ARG A 169 5.94 9.54 -15.80
CA ARG A 169 6.99 8.72 -16.42
C ARG A 169 8.14 9.56 -16.95
N ALA A 170 7.87 10.74 -17.51
CA ALA A 170 8.93 11.64 -17.99
C ALA A 170 9.76 12.21 -16.83
N VAL A 171 9.09 12.68 -15.77
CA VAL A 171 9.74 13.21 -14.55
C VAL A 171 10.56 12.12 -13.84
N ALA A 172 10.10 10.87 -13.87
CA ALA A 172 10.83 9.74 -13.30
C ALA A 172 12.15 9.41 -14.02
N ILE A 173 12.27 9.76 -15.30
CA ILE A 173 13.49 9.52 -16.10
C ILE A 173 14.50 10.63 -15.83
N ASP A 174 14.06 11.88 -15.99
CA ASP A 174 14.91 13.06 -15.81
C ASP A 174 14.03 14.27 -15.49
N GLN A 175 14.16 14.79 -14.26
CA GLN A 175 13.38 15.94 -13.80
C GLN A 175 13.79 17.23 -14.52
N GLU A 176 15.07 17.42 -14.83
CA GLU A 176 15.59 18.62 -15.49
C GLU A 176 15.15 18.66 -16.95
N ALA A 177 15.26 17.52 -17.65
CA ALA A 177 14.77 17.39 -19.02
C ALA A 177 13.25 17.57 -19.09
N ALA A 178 12.49 17.02 -18.13
CA ALA A 178 11.04 17.23 -18.07
C ALA A 178 10.67 18.71 -17.88
N LEU A 179 11.40 19.43 -17.03
CA LEU A 179 11.22 20.89 -16.84
C LEU A 179 11.52 21.66 -18.13
N ALA A 180 12.59 21.30 -18.85
CA ALA A 180 12.94 21.92 -20.13
C ALA A 180 11.86 21.70 -21.21
N GLN A 181 11.12 20.59 -21.14
CA GLN A 181 9.96 20.30 -22.00
C GLN A 181 8.65 20.97 -21.52
N GLY A 182 8.70 21.83 -20.49
CA GLY A 182 7.54 22.55 -19.96
C GLY A 182 6.64 21.73 -19.03
N ILE A 183 7.07 20.54 -18.60
CA ILE A 183 6.33 19.73 -17.63
C ILE A 183 6.53 20.32 -16.24
N SER A 184 5.43 20.73 -15.59
CA SER A 184 5.49 21.23 -14.23
C SER A 184 5.69 20.10 -13.22
N VAL A 185 6.94 19.82 -12.82
CA VAL A 185 7.30 18.79 -11.82
C VAL A 185 6.47 18.95 -10.54
N ARG A 186 6.29 20.19 -10.06
CA ARG A 186 5.48 20.49 -8.88
C ARG A 186 4.05 19.93 -8.96
N ARG A 187 3.37 20.05 -10.11
CA ARG A 187 2.01 19.49 -10.26
C ARG A 187 2.04 17.98 -10.35
N VAL A 188 3.07 17.41 -10.98
CA VAL A 188 3.23 15.95 -11.10
C VAL A 188 3.40 15.33 -9.71
N VAL A 189 4.24 15.94 -8.85
CA VAL A 189 4.46 15.50 -7.47
C VAL A 189 3.19 15.67 -6.62
N ALA A 190 2.47 16.80 -6.73
CA ALA A 190 1.20 16.97 -6.03
C ALA A 190 0.16 15.90 -6.42
N VAL A 191 0.06 15.58 -7.71
CA VAL A 191 -0.86 14.54 -8.20
C VAL A 191 -0.42 13.15 -7.77
N SER A 192 0.89 12.84 -7.72
CA SER A 192 1.36 11.55 -7.22
C SER A 192 1.05 11.37 -5.74
N TRP A 193 1.20 12.43 -4.94
CA TRP A 193 0.83 12.41 -3.52
C TRP A 193 -0.69 12.25 -3.32
N ALA A 194 -1.51 12.90 -4.14
CA ALA A 194 -2.96 12.71 -4.10
C ALA A 194 -3.34 11.26 -4.42
N ILE A 195 -2.80 10.68 -5.50
CA ILE A 195 -3.07 9.30 -5.89
C ILE A 195 -2.57 8.33 -4.82
N SER A 196 -1.40 8.58 -4.23
CA SER A 196 -0.88 7.76 -3.15
C SER A 196 -1.77 7.77 -1.92
N GLY A 197 -2.32 8.93 -1.55
CA GLY A 197 -3.31 9.04 -0.48
C GLY A 197 -4.61 8.31 -0.80
N MET A 198 -5.10 8.40 -2.04
CA MET A 198 -6.29 7.65 -2.49
C MET A 198 -6.07 6.14 -2.39
N VAL A 199 -4.92 5.64 -2.86
CA VAL A 199 -4.58 4.21 -2.81
C VAL A 199 -4.32 3.77 -1.36
N ALA A 200 -3.71 4.62 -0.53
CA ALA A 200 -3.53 4.38 0.90
C ALA A 200 -4.88 4.17 1.59
N ALA A 201 -5.88 4.97 1.26
CA ALA A 201 -7.22 4.82 1.82
C ALA A 201 -7.86 3.48 1.46
N LEU A 202 -7.78 3.08 0.19
CA LEU A 202 -8.27 1.76 -0.24
C LEU A 202 -7.54 0.63 0.47
N ALA A 203 -6.22 0.72 0.60
CA ALA A 203 -5.44 -0.25 1.36
C ALA A 203 -5.89 -0.29 2.83
N GLY A 204 -6.07 0.87 3.47
CA GLY A 204 -6.53 1.02 4.84
C GLY A 204 -7.88 0.37 5.06
N VAL A 205 -8.85 0.64 4.18
CA VAL A 205 -10.17 0.00 4.19
C VAL A 205 -10.03 -1.52 4.14
N THR A 206 -9.29 -2.05 3.18
CA THR A 206 -9.15 -3.51 3.02
C THR A 206 -8.41 -4.19 4.17
N LEU A 207 -7.52 -3.48 4.85
CA LEU A 207 -6.81 -3.95 6.05
C LEU A 207 -7.66 -3.87 7.31
N ALA A 208 -8.58 -2.89 7.38
CA ALA A 208 -9.41 -2.58 8.52
C ALA A 208 -10.77 -3.29 8.53
N THR A 209 -11.23 -3.85 7.41
CA THR A 209 -12.48 -4.61 7.36
C THR A 209 -12.30 -6.04 7.88
N GLY A 210 -13.32 -6.56 8.58
CA GLY A 210 -13.36 -7.93 9.13
C GLY A 210 -12.93 -8.04 10.57
N ALA A 211 -12.47 -9.23 10.98
CA ALA A 211 -12.00 -9.48 12.35
C ALA A 211 -10.78 -8.64 12.76
N ALA A 212 -10.19 -7.87 11.83
CA ALA A 212 -9.15 -6.91 12.12
C ALA A 212 -9.78 -5.60 12.57
N ALA A 213 -9.52 -5.18 13.80
CA ALA A 213 -9.94 -3.86 14.25
C ALA A 213 -9.04 -2.77 13.67
N VAL A 214 -9.59 -1.57 13.53
CA VAL A 214 -8.81 -0.36 13.26
C VAL A 214 -8.04 -0.01 14.52
N THR A 215 -6.75 -0.30 14.51
CA THR A 215 -5.84 0.04 15.60
C THR A 215 -4.82 1.08 15.12
N PRO A 216 -4.27 1.91 16.03
CA PRO A 216 -3.21 2.85 15.67
C PRO A 216 -1.96 2.16 15.08
N THR A 217 -1.78 0.87 15.37
CA THR A 217 -0.68 0.04 14.87
C THR A 217 -0.82 -0.39 13.42
N ILE A 218 -1.94 -0.12 12.75
CA ILE A 218 -2.15 -0.47 11.33
C ILE A 218 -1.11 0.19 10.41
N SER A 219 -0.53 1.32 10.82
CA SER A 219 0.60 1.98 10.15
C SER A 219 1.84 1.07 10.05
N PHE A 220 2.13 0.25 11.08
CA PHE A 220 3.24 -0.70 11.05
C PHE A 220 2.96 -1.89 10.12
N ILE A 221 1.69 -2.30 10.01
CA ILE A 221 1.29 -3.34 9.06
C ILE A 221 1.50 -2.87 7.62
N ALA A 222 1.27 -1.58 7.35
CA ALA A 222 1.59 -1.00 6.05
C ALA A 222 3.10 -1.02 5.76
N LEU A 223 3.96 -0.85 6.77
CA LEU A 223 5.41 -1.04 6.62
C LEU A 223 5.79 -2.50 6.35
N ALA A 224 4.97 -3.48 6.76
CA ALA A 224 5.18 -4.88 6.39
C ALA A 224 4.93 -5.16 4.90
N ALA A 225 4.33 -4.23 4.14
CA ALA A 225 4.25 -4.29 2.68
C ALA A 225 5.52 -3.74 1.99
N PHE A 226 6.47 -3.18 2.75
CA PHE A 226 7.72 -2.65 2.22
C PHE A 226 8.56 -3.70 1.49
N PRO A 227 8.71 -4.95 2.00
CA PRO A 227 9.37 -6.03 1.26
C PRO A 227 8.70 -6.33 -0.08
N ALA A 228 7.37 -6.24 -0.18
CA ALA A 228 6.66 -6.46 -1.43
C ALA A 228 7.01 -5.41 -2.49
N MET A 229 7.15 -4.15 -2.09
CA MET A 229 7.56 -3.07 -2.98
C MET A 229 8.99 -3.25 -3.48
N ILE A 230 9.94 -3.51 -2.58
CA ILE A 230 11.35 -3.71 -2.94
C ILE A 230 11.49 -4.95 -3.83
N LEU A 231 10.81 -6.05 -3.46
CA LEU A 231 10.80 -7.27 -4.25
C LEU A 231 10.25 -7.01 -5.66
N GLY A 232 9.17 -6.24 -5.77
CA GLY A 232 8.58 -5.85 -7.05
C GLY A 232 9.50 -4.97 -7.91
N GLY A 233 10.30 -4.14 -7.26
CA GLY A 233 11.08 -3.05 -7.87
C GLY A 233 10.45 -1.70 -7.52
N LEU A 234 11.25 -0.82 -6.90
CA LEU A 234 10.79 0.47 -6.35
C LEU A 234 10.15 1.41 -7.39
N ASP A 235 10.54 1.25 -8.65
CA ASP A 235 10.11 2.07 -9.78
C ASP A 235 9.12 1.34 -10.71
N SER A 236 8.55 0.19 -10.32
CA SER A 236 7.66 -0.60 -11.17
C SER A 236 6.29 -0.82 -10.52
N PRO A 237 5.23 -0.10 -10.94
CA PRO A 237 3.88 -0.31 -10.41
C PRO A 237 3.37 -1.73 -10.66
N GLY A 238 3.70 -2.32 -11.82
CA GLY A 238 3.40 -3.74 -12.11
C GLY A 238 4.19 -4.69 -11.22
N GLY A 239 5.46 -4.36 -10.97
CA GLY A 239 6.31 -5.10 -10.04
C GLY A 239 5.74 -5.12 -8.62
N ALA A 240 5.26 -3.98 -8.12
CA ALA A 240 4.65 -3.89 -6.79
C ALA A 240 3.43 -4.81 -6.61
N VAL A 241 2.63 -5.01 -7.65
CA VAL A 241 1.49 -5.94 -7.62
C VAL A 241 1.96 -7.37 -7.50
N VAL A 242 2.92 -7.78 -8.35
CA VAL A 242 3.46 -9.14 -8.32
C VAL A 242 4.21 -9.41 -7.01
N GLY A 243 4.98 -8.44 -6.53
CA GLY A 243 5.66 -8.49 -5.24
C GLY A 243 4.68 -8.63 -4.08
N GLY A 244 3.59 -7.86 -4.07
CA GLY A 244 2.51 -7.98 -3.08
C GLY A 244 1.90 -9.37 -3.05
N LEU A 245 1.53 -9.90 -4.22
CA LEU A 245 0.94 -11.25 -4.33
C LEU A 245 1.91 -12.34 -3.88
N LEU A 246 3.17 -12.29 -4.31
CA LEU A 246 4.19 -13.27 -3.91
C LEU A 246 4.41 -13.26 -2.39
N ILE A 247 4.53 -12.07 -1.81
CA ILE A 247 4.73 -11.93 -0.37
C ILE A 247 3.50 -12.42 0.41
N GLY A 248 2.30 -12.03 0.01
CA GLY A 248 1.06 -12.48 0.66
C GLY A 248 0.87 -13.99 0.60
N ILE A 249 1.07 -14.60 -0.57
CA ILE A 249 0.97 -16.05 -0.76
C ILE A 249 2.03 -16.77 0.08
N THR A 250 3.28 -16.30 0.04
CA THR A 250 4.36 -16.94 0.81
C THR A 250 4.13 -16.82 2.31
N GLN A 251 3.68 -15.67 2.78
CA GLN A 251 3.36 -15.44 4.19
C GLN A 251 2.22 -16.35 4.67
N THR A 252 1.14 -16.48 3.90
CA THR A 252 0.01 -17.34 4.28
C THR A 252 0.36 -18.82 4.21
N LEU A 253 1.14 -19.25 3.21
CA LEU A 253 1.65 -20.63 3.15
C LEU A 253 2.54 -20.95 4.36
N THR A 254 3.44 -20.03 4.72
CA THR A 254 4.27 -20.20 5.93
C THR A 254 3.40 -20.23 7.18
N ALA A 255 2.39 -19.37 7.31
CA ALA A 255 1.49 -19.38 8.46
C ALA A 255 0.72 -20.71 8.60
N GLY A 256 0.32 -21.32 7.49
CA GLY A 256 -0.40 -22.60 7.47
C GLY A 256 0.48 -23.81 7.75
N TYR A 257 1.68 -23.88 7.15
CA TYR A 257 2.53 -25.08 7.21
C TYR A 257 3.62 -25.05 8.29
N GLN A 258 4.02 -23.87 8.77
CA GLN A 258 5.09 -23.75 9.76
C GLN A 258 4.79 -24.48 11.07
N PRO A 259 3.56 -24.45 11.63
CA PRO A 259 3.26 -25.18 12.87
C PRO A 259 3.53 -26.69 12.77
N ASP A 260 3.27 -27.30 11.60
CA ASP A 260 3.42 -28.74 11.42
C ASP A 260 4.85 -29.15 11.01
N HIS A 261 5.50 -28.36 10.15
CA HIS A 261 6.78 -28.75 9.52
C HIS A 261 8.00 -28.08 10.16
N ALA A 262 7.81 -26.94 10.82
CA ALA A 262 8.91 -26.13 11.34
C ALA A 262 8.52 -25.41 12.64
N ALA A 263 7.88 -26.13 13.56
CA ALA A 263 7.50 -25.63 14.88
C ALA A 263 8.69 -25.01 15.66
N TRP A 264 9.91 -25.51 15.41
CA TRP A 264 11.14 -25.05 16.04
C TRP A 264 11.52 -23.59 15.70
N LEU A 265 10.94 -22.99 14.65
CA LEU A 265 11.16 -21.59 14.30
C LEU A 265 10.43 -20.60 15.24
N GLY A 266 9.53 -21.10 16.08
CA GLY A 266 8.72 -20.30 16.99
C GLY A 266 7.43 -19.75 16.36
N ASP A 267 6.53 -19.30 17.22
CA ASP A 267 5.25 -18.73 16.80
C ASP A 267 5.43 -17.43 16.01
N ASN A 268 4.49 -17.15 15.10
CA ASN A 268 4.48 -15.94 14.27
C ASN A 268 5.65 -15.78 13.29
N PHE A 269 6.41 -16.84 13.00
CA PHE A 269 7.51 -16.79 12.02
C PHE A 269 7.08 -16.28 10.63
N HIS A 270 5.81 -16.50 10.26
CA HIS A 270 5.23 -16.01 9.01
C HIS A 270 5.35 -14.49 8.82
N VAL A 271 5.43 -13.69 9.89
CA VAL A 271 5.60 -12.22 9.82
C VAL A 271 7.01 -11.83 9.33
N VAL A 272 8.01 -12.68 9.56
CA VAL A 272 9.41 -12.45 9.15
C VAL A 272 9.66 -12.94 7.72
N MET A 273 8.86 -13.92 7.27
CA MET A 273 9.02 -14.55 5.95
C MET A 273 9.09 -13.55 4.77
N PRO A 274 8.27 -12.48 4.70
CA PRO A 274 8.38 -11.45 3.67
C PRO A 274 9.79 -10.88 3.51
N TYR A 275 10.46 -10.61 4.62
CA TYR A 275 11.80 -10.03 4.64
C TYR A 275 12.86 -11.05 4.21
N VAL A 276 12.71 -12.31 4.61
CA VAL A 276 13.58 -13.41 4.16
C VAL A 276 13.49 -13.58 2.65
N VAL A 277 12.27 -13.63 2.10
CA VAL A 277 12.05 -13.75 0.65
C VAL A 277 12.65 -12.57 -0.10
N MET A 278 12.44 -11.35 0.41
CA MET A 278 13.05 -10.14 -0.15
C MET A 278 14.58 -10.25 -0.19
N ILE A 279 15.23 -10.59 0.93
CA ILE A 279 16.70 -10.71 0.99
C ILE A 279 17.19 -11.77 -0.02
N LEU A 280 16.58 -12.95 -0.04
CA LEU A 280 16.97 -14.03 -0.94
C LEU A 280 16.88 -13.62 -2.41
N ILE A 281 15.81 -12.91 -2.78
CA ILE A 281 15.61 -12.49 -4.16
C ILE A 281 16.55 -11.33 -4.53
N LEU A 282 16.80 -10.39 -3.62
CA LEU A 282 17.74 -9.29 -3.87
C LEU A 282 19.19 -9.77 -4.04
N LEU A 283 19.59 -10.86 -3.37
CA LEU A 283 20.90 -11.48 -3.59
C LEU A 283 21.07 -11.97 -5.04
N VAL A 284 19.98 -12.36 -5.70
CA VAL A 284 19.98 -12.82 -7.09
C VAL A 284 19.66 -11.68 -8.07
N ARG A 285 18.79 -10.76 -7.69
CA ARG A 285 18.31 -9.62 -8.48
C ARG A 285 18.23 -8.35 -7.63
N PRO A 286 19.31 -7.55 -7.56
CA PRO A 286 19.37 -6.37 -6.67
C PRO A 286 18.39 -5.26 -7.02
N TYR A 287 17.88 -5.22 -8.25
CA TYR A 287 16.87 -4.26 -8.71
C TYR A 287 15.41 -4.75 -8.50
N GLY A 288 15.23 -5.87 -7.80
CA GLY A 288 13.93 -6.54 -7.69
C GLY A 288 13.54 -7.31 -8.96
N LEU A 289 12.30 -7.79 -9.00
CA LEU A 289 11.79 -8.63 -10.09
C LEU A 289 11.58 -7.84 -11.40
N PHE A 290 11.07 -6.60 -11.29
CA PHE A 290 10.70 -5.76 -12.42
C PHE A 290 11.27 -4.33 -12.35
N GLY A 291 12.23 -4.07 -11.47
CA GLY A 291 12.86 -2.75 -11.40
C GLY A 291 13.82 -2.48 -12.56
N SER A 292 14.00 -1.20 -12.88
CA SER A 292 14.95 -0.81 -13.93
C SER A 292 16.40 -0.97 -13.47
N ARG A 293 17.29 -1.33 -14.40
CA ARG A 293 18.73 -1.36 -14.16
C ARG A 293 19.26 0.05 -14.36
N GLU A 294 19.82 0.63 -13.31
CA GLU A 294 20.57 1.87 -13.44
C GLU A 294 21.87 1.55 -14.19
N VAL A 295 21.97 2.03 -15.43
CA VAL A 295 23.18 1.89 -16.23
C VAL A 295 24.10 3.02 -15.82
N ASP A 296 24.97 2.73 -14.86
CA ASP A 296 26.03 3.65 -14.45
C ASP A 296 26.98 3.84 -15.64
N ARG A 297 26.84 4.98 -16.33
CA ARG A 297 27.75 5.37 -17.41
C ARG A 297 28.91 6.12 -16.78
N ALA A 298 29.85 5.34 -16.23
CA ALA A 298 31.19 5.79 -15.88
C ALA A 298 32.01 6.09 -17.15
#